data_AF-A0A7S4BLC2-F1
#
_entry.id   AF-A0A7S4BLC2-F1
#
_cell.length_a   1.000
_cell.length_b   1.000
_cell.length_c   1.000
_cell.angle_alpha   90.00
_cell.angle_beta   90.00
_cell.angle_gamma   90.00
#
_symmetry.space_group_name_H-M   'P 1'
#
loop_
_entity.id
_entity.type
_entity.pdbx_description
1 polymer ?
#
loop_
_entity_poly.entity_id
_entity_poly.type
_entity_poly.pdbx_seq_one_letter_code
_entity_poly.pdbx_strand_id
1 'polypeptide(L)'
;APPSAPPLPPPPKSPPPGPPQPPISPPPPSLPPPPMLPIVEPTWGQDFVCSDAGAECRCNGMVYMGKKYLKHKPGRKDQTYTVAQMQHVGGVIMSPGPIMCNVGSFNAADPNHQYHQHCICVAYDPPPSPPPPPAPPSAPPLPPPPKSPPPGPPQPPISPPPPSLPPPPMLPIVEPTWGQDFVCSDAGAECRCNGMVYMGKKYLEHKPGKGDKTRTVAQMQHVGSVIMSPGPVICDGGSFHSHDPNHHYHQHCICLAHAPPPPPMFPPTPSTPPNPPPWSPPPPSSPPTPPQPPSLPPPPSLPPSPLLPILEPTW
;
A
#
# COMPACT_ATOMS: atom_id res chain seq x y z
N ALA A 1 -28.51 18.98 54.19
CA ALA A 1 -28.02 17.61 54.43
C ALA A 1 -27.93 16.91 53.08
N PRO A 2 -26.80 16.30 52.71
CA PRO A 2 -26.71 15.58 51.45
C PRO A 2 -27.65 14.35 51.48
N PRO A 3 -28.25 13.98 50.33
CA PRO A 3 -29.13 12.82 50.25
C PRO A 3 -28.34 11.54 50.53
N SER A 4 -28.86 10.72 51.44
CA SER A 4 -28.28 9.43 51.83
C SER A 4 -28.14 8.53 50.61
N ALA A 5 -26.94 7.97 50.44
CA ALA A 5 -26.65 7.03 49.37
C ALA A 5 -27.54 5.78 49.49
N PRO A 6 -28.05 5.25 48.36
CA PRO A 6 -28.84 4.02 48.37
C PRO A 6 -28.01 2.83 48.83
N PRO A 7 -28.61 1.86 49.55
CA PRO A 7 -27.91 0.68 50.03
C PRO A 7 -27.41 -0.17 48.85
N LEU A 8 -26.18 -0.66 48.98
CA LEU A 8 -25.56 -1.56 48.02
C LEU A 8 -26.36 -2.88 47.92
N PRO A 9 -26.51 -3.44 46.71
CA PRO A 9 -27.15 -4.74 46.54
C PRO A 9 -26.35 -5.85 47.24
N PRO A 10 -27.03 -6.88 47.77
CA PRO A 10 -26.36 -7.99 48.42
C PRO A 10 -25.49 -8.77 47.42
N PRO A 11 -24.37 -9.36 47.88
CA PRO A 11 -23.50 -10.16 47.02
C PRO A 11 -24.26 -11.38 46.46
N PRO A 12 -23.98 -11.79 45.22
CA PRO A 12 -24.61 -12.96 44.61
C PRO A 12 -24.27 -14.21 45.41
N LYS A 13 -25.29 -15.01 45.71
CA LYS A 13 -25.14 -16.31 46.40
C LYS A 13 -24.27 -17.24 45.57
N SER A 14 -23.27 -17.84 46.20
CA SER A 14 -22.40 -18.85 45.58
C SER A 14 -23.24 -20.01 45.03
N PRO A 15 -22.98 -20.48 43.80
CA PRO A 15 -23.68 -21.63 43.24
C PRO A 15 -23.38 -22.90 44.05
N PRO A 16 -24.35 -23.82 44.18
CA PRO A 16 -24.14 -25.09 44.86
C PRO A 16 -23.05 -25.91 44.14
N PRO A 17 -22.28 -26.71 44.88
CA PRO A 17 -21.28 -27.61 44.30
C PRO A 17 -21.96 -28.57 43.32
N GLY A 18 -21.44 -28.58 42.08
CA GLY A 18 -21.93 -29.45 41.02
C GLY A 18 -21.71 -30.94 41.34
N PRO A 19 -22.47 -31.83 40.69
CA PRO A 19 -22.31 -33.27 40.85
C PRO A 19 -20.88 -33.72 40.48
N PRO A 20 -20.37 -34.78 41.11
CA PRO A 20 -19.04 -35.31 40.83
C PRO A 20 -18.94 -35.70 39.35
N GLN A 21 -17.93 -35.15 38.66
CA GLN A 21 -17.70 -35.43 37.26
C GLN A 21 -17.32 -36.91 37.07
N PRO A 22 -17.84 -37.57 36.02
CA PRO A 22 -17.42 -38.92 35.68
C PRO A 22 -15.92 -38.97 35.36
N PRO A 23 -15.27 -40.13 35.54
CA PRO A 23 -13.85 -40.30 35.25
C PRO A 23 -13.56 -39.89 33.81
N ILE A 24 -12.61 -38.96 33.67
CA ILE A 24 -12.17 -38.42 32.38
C ILE A 24 -11.53 -39.58 31.60
N SER A 25 -12.16 -39.98 30.49
CA SER A 25 -11.58 -40.95 29.56
C SER A 25 -10.20 -40.46 29.11
N PRO A 26 -9.21 -41.36 28.96
CA PRO A 26 -7.89 -40.99 28.48
C PRO A 26 -8.01 -40.27 27.12
N PRO A 27 -7.22 -39.23 26.88
CA PRO A 27 -7.26 -38.50 25.61
C PRO A 27 -6.99 -39.47 24.46
N PRO A 28 -7.75 -39.40 23.36
CA PRO A 28 -7.49 -40.22 22.19
C PRO A 28 -6.06 -39.98 21.70
N PRO A 29 -5.38 -41.00 21.16
CA PRO A 29 -4.04 -40.86 20.61
C PRO A 29 -4.04 -39.73 19.57
N SER A 30 -3.08 -38.82 19.70
CA SER A 30 -2.92 -37.67 18.80
C SER A 30 -2.86 -38.16 17.35
N LEU A 31 -3.88 -37.82 16.57
CA LEU A 31 -3.86 -38.07 15.13
C LEU A 31 -2.63 -37.36 14.53
N PRO A 32 -1.94 -38.00 13.57
CA PRO A 32 -0.86 -37.33 12.85
C PRO A 32 -1.40 -36.03 12.22
N PRO A 33 -0.61 -34.94 12.22
CA PRO A 33 -1.02 -33.70 11.58
C PRO A 33 -1.42 -33.99 10.13
N PRO A 34 -2.54 -33.42 9.64
CA PRO A 34 -2.95 -33.63 8.27
C PRO A 34 -1.81 -33.22 7.32
N PRO A 35 -1.63 -33.94 6.19
CA PRO A 35 -0.65 -33.55 5.19
C PRO A 35 -0.94 -32.11 4.78
N MET A 36 0.05 -31.22 4.96
CA MET A 36 -0.06 -29.84 4.51
C MET A 36 -0.29 -29.88 3.01
N LEU A 37 -1.47 -29.43 2.56
CA LEU A 37 -1.72 -29.19 1.15
C LEU A 37 -0.65 -28.22 0.64
N PRO A 38 -0.17 -28.37 -0.61
CA PRO A 38 0.77 -27.43 -1.19
C PRO A 38 0.18 -26.02 -1.07
N ILE A 39 0.91 -25.14 -0.40
CA ILE A 39 0.58 -23.72 -0.35
C ILE A 39 0.75 -23.23 -1.79
N VAL A 40 -0.35 -23.09 -2.51
CA VAL A 40 -0.36 -22.44 -3.81
C VAL A 40 0.00 -20.99 -3.53
N GLU A 41 1.23 -20.59 -3.87
CA GLU A 41 1.61 -19.18 -3.77
C GLU A 41 0.65 -18.38 -4.67
N PRO A 42 -0.05 -17.36 -4.12
CA PRO A 42 -0.99 -16.58 -4.90
C PRO A 42 -0.25 -15.93 -6.06
N THR A 43 -0.78 -16.12 -7.26
CA THR A 43 -0.32 -15.41 -8.45
C THR A 43 -0.44 -13.91 -8.21
N TRP A 44 0.66 -13.18 -8.38
CA TRP A 44 0.76 -11.75 -8.12
C TRP A 44 -0.34 -10.93 -8.84
N GLY A 45 -0.84 -9.89 -8.19
CA GLY A 45 -1.93 -9.06 -8.71
C GLY A 45 -3.31 -9.74 -8.75
N GLN A 46 -3.46 -10.95 -8.21
CA GLN A 46 -4.79 -11.58 -8.06
C GLN A 46 -5.42 -11.27 -6.71
N ASP A 47 -6.71 -10.96 -6.77
CA ASP A 47 -7.60 -10.90 -5.63
C ASP A 47 -7.81 -12.32 -5.08
N PHE A 48 -7.63 -12.51 -3.78
CA PHE A 48 -8.03 -13.75 -3.12
C PHE A 48 -8.65 -13.49 -1.75
N VAL A 49 -9.68 -14.28 -1.42
CA VAL A 49 -10.27 -14.25 -0.07
C VAL A 49 -9.25 -14.83 0.91
N CYS A 50 -8.72 -13.99 1.79
CA CYS A 50 -7.67 -14.39 2.72
C CYS A 50 -8.21 -14.89 4.06
N SER A 51 -9.34 -14.36 4.53
CA SER A 51 -9.91 -14.75 5.82
C SER A 51 -11.38 -14.34 5.97
N ASP A 52 -12.14 -15.09 6.76
CA ASP A 52 -13.47 -14.70 7.24
C ASP A 52 -13.39 -13.65 8.37
N ALA A 53 -14.53 -13.02 8.70
CA ALA A 53 -14.61 -12.07 9.80
C ALA A 53 -14.08 -12.66 11.13
N GLY A 54 -13.18 -11.93 11.79
CA GLY A 54 -12.54 -12.29 13.05
C GLY A 54 -11.24 -13.08 12.92
N ALA A 55 -10.85 -13.52 11.72
CA ALA A 55 -9.59 -14.25 11.50
C ALA A 55 -8.48 -13.34 10.94
N GLU A 56 -7.22 -13.73 11.14
CA GLU A 56 -6.05 -13.01 10.60
C GLU A 56 -5.94 -13.22 9.08
N CYS A 57 -5.90 -12.13 8.33
CA CYS A 57 -5.57 -12.11 6.91
C CYS A 57 -4.07 -11.84 6.75
N ARG A 58 -3.30 -12.85 6.32
CA ARG A 58 -1.88 -12.68 6.00
C ARG A 58 -1.71 -12.27 4.55
N CYS A 59 -1.64 -10.96 4.32
CA CYS A 59 -1.53 -10.37 3.00
C CYS A 59 -0.23 -9.59 2.86
N ASN A 60 0.56 -9.88 1.82
CA ASN A 60 1.66 -9.03 1.39
C ASN A 60 1.15 -8.05 0.32
N GLY A 61 0.30 -7.12 0.75
CA GLY A 61 -0.58 -6.38 -0.15
C GLY A 61 -1.54 -5.45 0.56
N MET A 62 -2.60 -5.07 -0.14
CA MET A 62 -3.74 -4.35 0.42
C MET A 62 -4.84 -5.34 0.81
N VAL A 63 -5.33 -5.25 2.04
CA VAL A 63 -6.47 -6.02 2.52
C VAL A 63 -7.72 -5.17 2.47
N TYR A 64 -8.78 -5.72 1.88
CA TYR A 64 -10.10 -5.10 1.77
C TYR A 64 -11.10 -5.90 2.60
N MET A 65 -11.80 -5.24 3.51
CA MET A 65 -12.90 -5.83 4.28
C MET A 65 -14.24 -5.26 3.79
N GLY A 66 -15.22 -6.13 3.60
CA GLY A 66 -16.55 -5.75 3.14
C GLY A 66 -17.52 -6.93 3.16
N LYS A 67 -18.68 -6.76 2.51
CA LYS A 67 -19.72 -7.80 2.49
C LYS A 67 -19.20 -9.06 1.80
N LYS A 68 -19.43 -10.20 2.43
CA LYS A 68 -19.09 -11.53 1.92
C LYS A 68 -19.99 -11.99 0.78
N TYR A 69 -21.25 -11.52 0.75
CA TYR A 69 -22.27 -12.05 -0.15
C TYR A 69 -22.80 -10.96 -1.08
N LEU A 70 -23.01 -11.33 -2.34
CA LEU A 70 -23.53 -10.43 -3.38
C LEU A 70 -25.00 -10.03 -3.15
N LYS A 71 -25.77 -10.83 -2.39
CA LYS A 71 -27.18 -10.59 -2.09
C LYS A 71 -27.41 -10.47 -0.59
N HIS A 72 -28.39 -9.63 -0.20
CA HIS A 72 -28.74 -9.26 1.17
C HIS A 72 -29.25 -10.41 2.08
N LYS A 73 -29.21 -11.68 1.65
CA LYS A 73 -29.68 -12.80 2.47
C LYS A 73 -28.52 -13.74 2.82
N PRO A 74 -28.35 -14.14 4.10
CA PRO A 74 -27.43 -15.19 4.49
C PRO A 74 -27.86 -16.49 3.79
N GLY A 75 -27.20 -16.80 2.68
CA GLY A 75 -27.57 -17.87 1.77
C GLY A 75 -26.38 -18.17 0.87
N ARG A 76 -25.87 -19.39 0.99
CA ARG A 76 -24.54 -19.89 0.57
C ARG A 76 -24.06 -19.65 -0.88
N LYS A 77 -24.78 -18.98 -1.76
CA LYS A 77 -24.58 -19.20 -3.20
C LYS A 77 -23.64 -18.22 -3.88
N ASP A 78 -23.72 -16.93 -3.57
CA ASP A 78 -23.00 -15.91 -4.34
C ASP A 78 -22.09 -15.09 -3.42
N GLN A 79 -20.84 -15.54 -3.23
CA GLN A 79 -19.82 -14.79 -2.49
C GLN A 79 -19.10 -13.78 -3.39
N THR A 80 -18.58 -12.72 -2.79
CA THR A 80 -17.64 -11.79 -3.42
C THR A 80 -16.24 -12.43 -3.43
N TYR A 81 -15.56 -12.44 -4.57
CA TYR A 81 -14.20 -13.00 -4.69
C TYR A 81 -13.20 -11.95 -5.15
N THR A 82 -13.68 -10.83 -5.67
CA THR A 82 -12.86 -9.71 -6.11
C THR A 82 -13.23 -8.44 -5.34
N VAL A 83 -12.29 -7.52 -5.24
CA VAL A 83 -12.51 -6.21 -4.61
C VAL A 83 -13.60 -5.44 -5.36
N ALA A 84 -13.63 -5.54 -6.69
CA ALA A 84 -14.66 -4.93 -7.52
C ALA A 84 -16.07 -5.45 -7.19
N GLN A 85 -16.23 -6.77 -7.01
CA GLN A 85 -17.50 -7.36 -6.59
C GLN A 85 -17.90 -6.88 -5.20
N MET A 86 -16.95 -6.80 -4.28
CA MET A 86 -17.19 -6.34 -2.91
C MET A 86 -17.62 -4.86 -2.86
N GLN A 87 -16.95 -4.00 -3.63
CA GLN A 87 -17.29 -2.59 -3.80
C GLN A 87 -18.67 -2.39 -4.43
N HIS A 88 -19.05 -3.26 -5.38
CA HIS A 88 -20.35 -3.16 -6.04
C HIS A 88 -21.52 -3.39 -5.08
N VAL A 89 -21.35 -4.24 -4.07
CA VAL A 89 -22.43 -4.63 -3.15
C VAL A 89 -22.45 -3.84 -1.84
N GLY A 90 -21.44 -3.01 -1.58
CA GLY A 90 -21.39 -2.12 -0.43
C GLY A 90 -20.05 -1.40 -0.27
N GLY A 91 -19.93 -0.61 0.79
CA GLY A 91 -18.67 0.04 1.13
C GLY A 91 -17.58 -0.98 1.48
N VAL A 92 -16.34 -0.67 1.13
CA VAL A 92 -15.15 -1.44 1.53
C VAL A 92 -14.26 -0.56 2.41
N ILE A 93 -13.62 -1.17 3.38
CA ILE A 93 -12.54 -0.54 4.15
C ILE A 93 -11.23 -1.28 3.83
N MET A 94 -10.12 -0.56 3.78
CA MET A 94 -8.84 -1.11 3.34
C MET A 94 -7.71 -0.79 4.30
N SER A 95 -6.75 -1.70 4.41
CA SER A 95 -5.53 -1.54 5.22
C SER A 95 -4.36 -2.26 4.55
N PRO A 96 -3.14 -1.70 4.60
CA PRO A 96 -1.96 -2.40 4.12
C PRO A 96 -1.53 -3.53 5.09
N GLY A 97 -0.98 -4.61 4.53
CA GLY A 97 -0.29 -5.66 5.28
C GLY A 97 -1.19 -6.67 6.01
N PRO A 98 -0.61 -7.49 6.89
CA PRO A 98 -1.38 -8.47 7.67
C PRO A 98 -2.28 -7.77 8.69
N ILE A 99 -3.55 -8.15 8.73
CA ILE A 99 -4.56 -7.53 9.59
C ILE A 99 -5.59 -8.56 10.06
N MET A 100 -6.12 -8.37 11.26
CA MET A 100 -7.30 -9.11 11.71
C MET A 100 -8.53 -8.62 10.95
N CYS A 101 -9.28 -9.55 10.36
CA CYS A 101 -10.44 -9.24 9.54
C CYS A 101 -11.65 -8.84 10.39
N ASN A 102 -11.55 -7.72 11.10
CA ASN A 102 -12.63 -7.16 11.89
C ASN A 102 -12.58 -5.64 11.84
N VAL A 103 -13.74 -5.01 12.02
CA VAL A 103 -13.92 -3.55 12.00
C VAL A 103 -12.91 -2.81 12.88
N GLY A 104 -12.67 -3.32 14.09
CA GLY A 104 -11.81 -2.66 15.07
C GLY A 104 -10.37 -2.53 14.61
N SER A 105 -9.91 -3.39 13.70
CA SER A 105 -8.54 -3.36 13.20
C SER A 105 -8.32 -2.34 12.08
N PHE A 106 -9.39 -1.94 11.38
CA PHE A 106 -9.32 -0.98 10.26
C PHE A 106 -9.51 0.48 10.70
N ASN A 107 -9.69 0.75 12.00
CA ASN A 107 -9.92 2.11 12.56
C ASN A 107 -11.03 2.91 11.84
N ALA A 108 -12.01 2.22 11.23
CA ALA A 108 -13.06 2.83 10.45
C ALA A 108 -14.44 2.38 10.95
N ALA A 109 -15.44 3.25 10.82
CA ALA A 109 -16.83 2.87 11.05
C ALA A 109 -17.24 1.82 10.01
N ASP A 110 -17.84 0.72 10.45
CA ASP A 110 -18.26 -0.36 9.57
C ASP A 110 -19.51 0.02 8.75
N PRO A 111 -19.38 0.21 7.43
CA PRO A 111 -20.53 0.46 6.58
C PRO A 111 -21.51 -0.74 6.52
N ASN A 112 -21.08 -1.92 6.96
CA ASN A 112 -21.76 -3.20 6.75
C ASN A 112 -21.98 -4.02 8.05
N HIS A 113 -22.13 -3.38 9.20
CA HIS A 113 -22.23 -4.05 10.52
C HIS A 113 -23.37 -5.07 10.67
N GLN A 114 -24.36 -5.07 9.78
CA GLN A 114 -25.47 -6.03 9.77
C GLN A 114 -25.23 -7.24 8.85
N TYR A 115 -24.07 -7.33 8.19
CA TYR A 115 -23.78 -8.32 7.17
C TYR A 115 -22.61 -9.22 7.57
N HIS A 116 -22.60 -10.43 7.02
CA HIS A 116 -21.40 -11.26 7.05
C HIS A 116 -20.29 -10.60 6.23
N GLN A 117 -19.10 -10.56 6.81
CA GLN A 117 -17.93 -9.94 6.23
C GLN A 117 -16.82 -10.96 6.04
N HIS A 118 -15.91 -10.62 5.13
CA HIS A 118 -14.64 -11.30 4.97
C HIS A 118 -13.61 -10.31 4.44
N CYS A 119 -12.37 -10.79 4.29
CA CYS A 119 -11.28 -10.01 3.77
C CYS A 119 -10.77 -10.59 2.46
N ILE A 120 -10.51 -9.71 1.50
CA ILE A 120 -9.85 -10.00 0.23
C ILE A 120 -8.47 -9.35 0.27
N CYS A 121 -7.43 -10.11 -0.03
CA CYS A 121 -6.08 -9.63 -0.21
C CYS A 121 -5.85 -9.36 -1.71
N VAL A 122 -5.26 -8.20 -2.01
CA VAL A 122 -4.67 -7.87 -3.31
C VAL A 122 -3.17 -7.77 -3.09
N ALA A 123 -2.44 -8.81 -3.51
CA ALA A 123 -0.99 -8.85 -3.37
C ALA A 123 -0.34 -7.76 -4.23
N TYR A 124 0.65 -7.05 -3.66
CA TYR A 124 1.47 -6.15 -4.46
C TYR A 124 2.28 -6.97 -5.47
N ASP A 125 2.48 -6.46 -6.69
CA ASP A 125 3.49 -7.03 -7.57
C ASP A 125 4.84 -7.02 -6.83
N PRO A 126 5.58 -8.14 -6.85
CA PRO A 126 6.88 -8.17 -6.24
C PRO A 126 7.71 -7.13 -6.99
N PRO A 127 8.57 -6.37 -6.31
CA PRO A 127 9.52 -5.53 -7.03
C PRO A 127 10.22 -6.42 -8.06
N PRO A 128 10.34 -5.98 -9.32
CA PRO A 128 10.95 -6.78 -10.37
C PRO A 128 12.29 -7.29 -9.85
N SER A 129 12.51 -8.60 -9.94
CA SER A 129 13.76 -9.20 -9.48
C SER A 129 14.93 -8.38 -10.05
N PRO A 130 15.91 -8.00 -9.22
CA PRO A 130 17.06 -7.28 -9.73
C PRO A 130 17.65 -8.09 -10.90
N PRO A 131 18.07 -7.43 -11.99
CA PRO A 131 18.68 -8.15 -13.09
C PRO A 131 19.82 -9.02 -12.53
N PRO A 132 19.99 -10.27 -13.00
CA PRO A 132 21.08 -11.11 -12.56
C PRO A 132 22.38 -10.31 -12.72
N PRO A 133 23.30 -10.37 -11.75
CA PRO A 133 24.58 -9.67 -11.88
C PRO A 133 25.21 -10.08 -13.21
N PRO A 134 25.78 -9.12 -13.96
CA PRO A 134 26.40 -9.43 -15.23
C PRO A 134 27.44 -10.51 -14.99
N ALA A 135 27.46 -11.54 -15.84
CA ALA A 135 28.43 -12.61 -15.73
C ALA A 135 29.83 -11.97 -15.62
N PRO A 136 30.67 -12.40 -14.68
CA PRO A 136 32.01 -11.85 -14.55
C PRO A 136 32.69 -11.97 -15.92
N PRO A 137 33.26 -10.87 -16.46
CA PRO A 137 33.97 -10.94 -17.72
C PRO A 137 35.05 -12.02 -17.61
N SER A 138 35.12 -12.92 -18.58
CA SER A 138 36.19 -13.91 -18.67
C SER A 138 37.51 -13.20 -18.43
N ALA A 139 38.25 -13.62 -17.40
CA ALA A 139 39.47 -12.96 -16.98
C ALA A 139 40.37 -12.76 -18.20
N PRO A 140 40.73 -11.51 -18.56
CA PRO A 140 41.68 -11.29 -19.63
C PRO A 140 43.00 -11.97 -19.26
N PRO A 141 43.74 -12.54 -20.24
CA PRO A 141 45.05 -13.12 -19.97
C PRO A 141 45.92 -12.09 -19.26
N LEU A 142 46.57 -12.50 -18.16
CA LEU A 142 47.44 -11.62 -17.38
C LEU A 142 48.46 -10.96 -18.33
N PRO A 143 48.53 -9.61 -18.36
CA PRO A 143 49.57 -8.94 -19.12
C PRO A 143 50.95 -9.31 -18.53
N PRO A 144 51.99 -9.40 -19.36
CA PRO A 144 53.35 -9.61 -18.88
C PRO A 144 53.74 -8.47 -17.92
N PRO A 145 54.56 -8.76 -16.90
CA PRO A 145 54.95 -7.79 -15.89
C PRO A 145 55.61 -6.56 -16.56
N PRO A 146 55.16 -5.34 -16.21
CA PRO A 146 55.74 -4.12 -16.78
C PRO A 146 57.21 -4.01 -16.38
N LYS A 147 58.07 -3.68 -17.35
CA LYS A 147 59.47 -3.35 -17.10
C LYS A 147 59.53 -2.08 -16.25
N SER A 148 60.31 -2.13 -15.18
CA SER A 148 60.50 -1.03 -14.22
C SER A 148 60.82 0.28 -14.95
N PRO A 149 60.06 1.37 -14.69
CA PRO A 149 60.37 2.66 -15.29
C PRO A 149 61.67 3.23 -14.69
N PRO A 150 62.48 3.92 -15.49
CA PRO A 150 63.68 4.58 -15.01
C PRO A 150 63.34 5.75 -14.06
N PRO A 151 64.24 6.09 -13.13
CA PRO A 151 64.05 7.18 -12.19
C PRO A 151 63.83 8.51 -12.92
N GLY A 152 62.67 9.12 -12.68
CA GLY A 152 62.35 10.45 -13.21
C GLY A 152 63.17 11.55 -12.53
N PRO A 153 63.45 12.66 -13.24
CA PRO A 153 64.24 13.77 -12.71
C PRO A 153 63.53 14.50 -11.57
N PRO A 154 64.28 15.22 -10.71
CA PRO A 154 63.75 15.91 -9.55
C PRO A 154 62.76 17.01 -9.96
N GLN A 155 61.52 16.93 -9.45
CA GLN A 155 60.54 17.98 -9.66
C GLN A 155 60.87 19.23 -8.84
N PRO A 156 60.68 20.44 -9.40
CA PRO A 156 60.86 21.70 -8.69
C PRO A 156 59.80 21.90 -7.58
N PRO A 157 60.10 22.72 -6.56
CA PRO A 157 59.22 22.93 -5.42
C PRO A 157 57.89 23.54 -5.85
N ILE A 158 56.80 22.84 -5.51
CA ILE A 158 55.42 23.25 -5.75
C ILE A 158 55.07 24.37 -4.78
N SER A 159 54.69 25.54 -5.31
CA SER A 159 54.22 26.68 -4.52
C SER A 159 52.94 26.34 -3.74
N PRO A 160 52.78 26.85 -2.50
CA PRO A 160 51.62 26.54 -1.67
C PRO A 160 50.33 27.11 -2.28
N PRO A 161 49.23 26.34 -2.27
CA PRO A 161 47.94 26.82 -2.75
C PRO A 161 47.39 27.93 -1.83
N PRO A 162 46.66 28.90 -2.40
CA PRO A 162 46.04 29.97 -1.62
C PRO A 162 44.99 29.42 -0.63
N PRO A 163 44.79 30.10 0.52
CA PRO A 163 43.85 29.64 1.55
C PRO A 163 42.41 29.64 1.02
N SER A 164 41.78 28.45 1.04
CA SER A 164 40.38 28.27 0.67
C SER A 164 39.46 28.96 1.68
N LEU A 165 38.52 29.76 1.16
CA LEU A 165 37.44 30.37 1.93
C LEU A 165 36.54 29.28 2.56
N PRO A 166 35.99 29.52 3.76
CA PRO A 166 35.10 28.57 4.41
C PRO A 166 33.79 28.43 3.62
N PRO A 167 33.28 27.20 3.43
CA PRO A 167 32.02 26.97 2.76
C PRO A 167 30.86 27.57 3.57
N PRO A 168 29.82 28.11 2.90
CA PRO A 168 28.64 28.61 3.58
C PRO A 168 27.94 27.50 4.37
N PRO A 169 27.33 27.80 5.53
CA PRO A 169 26.59 26.81 6.30
C PRO A 169 25.41 26.29 5.46
N MET A 170 25.50 25.05 5.02
CA MET A 170 24.39 24.36 4.36
C MET A 170 23.29 24.17 5.40
N LEU A 171 22.11 24.74 5.14
CA LEU A 171 20.91 24.37 5.88
C LEU A 171 20.71 22.85 5.71
N PRO A 172 20.31 22.13 6.78
CA PRO A 172 20.08 20.70 6.67
C PRO A 172 18.95 20.46 5.67
N ILE A 173 19.28 19.84 4.54
CA ILE A 173 18.31 19.22 3.67
C ILE A 173 17.76 18.04 4.47
N VAL A 174 16.63 18.26 5.13
CA VAL A 174 15.90 17.19 5.81
C VAL A 174 15.32 16.34 4.70
N GLU A 175 16.01 15.24 4.36
CA GLU A 175 15.45 14.24 3.46
C GLU A 175 14.13 13.75 4.10
N PRO A 176 13.01 13.80 3.37
CA PRO A 176 11.72 13.38 3.92
C PRO A 176 11.85 11.93 4.32
N THR A 177 11.80 11.63 5.61
CA THR A 177 11.76 10.26 6.12
C THR A 177 10.51 9.57 5.57
N TRP A 178 10.76 8.45 4.89
CA TRP A 178 9.79 7.74 4.09
C TRP A 178 8.73 7.13 5.02
N GLY A 179 7.44 7.21 4.66
CA GLY A 179 6.35 6.77 5.53
C GLY A 179 6.02 7.72 6.69
N GLN A 180 6.45 8.99 6.62
CA GLN A 180 5.96 10.02 7.56
C GLN A 180 4.72 10.74 7.04
N ASP A 181 3.81 10.98 7.98
CA ASP A 181 2.66 11.84 7.81
C ASP A 181 3.08 13.31 7.88
N PHE A 182 2.65 14.12 6.91
CA PHE A 182 2.76 15.57 7.03
C PHE A 182 1.54 16.28 6.46
N VAL A 183 1.15 17.38 7.09
CA VAL A 183 0.08 18.26 6.57
C VAL A 183 0.61 18.95 5.32
N CYS A 184 0.00 18.66 4.17
CA CYS A 184 0.48 19.18 2.88
C CYS A 184 -0.30 20.41 2.40
N SER A 185 -1.59 20.52 2.70
CA SER A 185 -2.39 21.68 2.29
C SER A 185 -3.66 21.85 3.15
N ASP A 186 -4.19 23.08 3.16
CA ASP A 186 -5.51 23.38 3.70
C ASP A 186 -6.60 23.14 2.64
N ALA A 187 -7.87 23.10 3.07
CA ALA A 187 -9.00 22.91 2.17
C ALA A 187 -8.97 23.87 0.96
N GLY A 188 -9.13 23.32 -0.25
CA GLY A 188 -9.11 24.04 -1.53
C GLY A 188 -7.72 24.27 -2.13
N ALA A 189 -6.63 23.90 -1.45
CA ALA A 189 -5.26 24.03 -1.97
C ALA A 189 -4.69 22.70 -2.47
N GLU A 190 -3.81 22.77 -3.48
CA GLU A 190 -3.11 21.61 -4.06
C GLU A 190 -2.16 20.98 -3.04
N CYS A 191 -2.32 19.69 -2.78
CA CYS A 191 -1.41 18.87 -2.00
C CYS A 191 -0.49 18.11 -2.96
N ARG A 192 0.80 18.46 -2.99
CA ARG A 192 1.81 17.76 -3.80
C ARG A 192 2.42 16.60 -3.02
N CYS A 193 1.70 15.49 -3.01
CA CYS A 193 2.12 14.26 -2.32
C CYS A 193 2.64 13.23 -3.32
N ASN A 194 3.83 12.69 -3.04
CA ASN A 194 4.31 11.47 -3.70
C ASN A 194 3.94 10.26 -2.82
N GLY A 195 2.65 9.94 -2.79
CA GLY A 195 2.09 8.99 -1.83
C GLY A 195 0.56 8.98 -1.83
N MET A 196 -0.01 8.69 -0.67
CA MET A 196 -1.46 8.75 -0.44
C MET A 196 -1.83 10.06 0.26
N VAL A 197 -2.81 10.78 -0.27
CA VAL A 197 -3.36 11.98 0.37
C VAL A 197 -4.65 11.63 1.09
N TYR A 198 -4.76 12.07 2.33
CA TYR A 198 -5.92 11.90 3.20
C TYR A 198 -6.55 13.26 3.47
N MET A 199 -7.84 13.41 3.16
CA MET A 199 -8.63 14.60 3.48
C MET A 199 -9.60 14.30 4.62
N GLY A 200 -9.62 15.17 5.62
CA GLY A 200 -10.49 15.03 6.79
C GLY A 200 -10.49 16.28 7.66
N LYS A 201 -10.99 16.14 8.90
CA LYS A 201 -11.09 17.27 9.82
C LYS A 201 -9.70 17.78 10.22
N LYS A 202 -9.56 19.10 10.23
CA LYS A 202 -8.32 19.82 10.57
C LYS A 202 -8.04 19.89 12.06
N TYR A 203 -9.07 19.85 12.90
CA TYR A 203 -8.96 20.05 14.34
C TYR A 203 -9.51 18.86 15.11
N LEU A 204 -8.91 18.57 16.26
CA LEU A 204 -9.33 17.46 17.10
C LEU A 204 -10.71 17.68 17.76
N GLU A 205 -11.13 18.94 17.95
CA GLU A 205 -12.33 19.27 18.72
C GLU A 205 -13.23 20.36 18.09
N HIS A 206 -14.52 20.34 18.46
CA HIS A 206 -15.56 21.34 18.20
C HIS A 206 -15.93 21.60 16.71
N LYS A 207 -17.14 22.16 16.47
CA LYS A 207 -17.57 22.74 15.18
C LYS A 207 -17.46 24.27 15.22
N PRO A 208 -17.01 24.96 14.15
CA PRO A 208 -16.46 24.44 12.89
C PRO A 208 -15.01 23.92 12.99
N GLY A 209 -14.42 24.00 14.19
CA GLY A 209 -13.08 23.49 14.52
C GLY A 209 -12.32 24.48 15.38
N LYS A 210 -11.85 24.04 16.55
CA LYS A 210 -10.92 24.79 17.43
C LYS A 210 -9.97 23.81 18.11
N GLY A 211 -8.86 24.34 18.64
CA GLY A 211 -7.89 23.55 19.40
C GLY A 211 -6.76 22.99 18.53
N ASP A 212 -6.24 21.85 18.93
CA ASP A 212 -5.08 21.23 18.29
C ASP A 212 -5.42 20.73 16.89
N LYS A 213 -4.49 20.98 15.96
CA LYS A 213 -4.58 20.48 14.60
C LYS A 213 -4.21 19.00 14.58
N THR A 214 -4.94 18.22 13.80
CA THR A 214 -4.51 16.89 13.39
C THR A 214 -3.18 17.02 12.65
N ARG A 215 -2.22 16.12 12.93
CA ARG A 215 -0.90 16.11 12.28
C ARG A 215 -0.60 14.78 11.60
N THR A 216 -1.27 13.72 12.06
CA THR A 216 -1.15 12.36 11.54
C THR A 216 -2.47 11.87 10.97
N VAL A 217 -2.41 10.92 10.05
CA VAL A 217 -3.61 10.28 9.48
C VAL A 217 -4.41 9.60 10.58
N ALA A 218 -3.75 8.96 11.55
CA ALA A 218 -4.40 8.32 12.69
C ALA A 218 -5.19 9.33 13.56
N GLN A 219 -4.63 10.51 13.84
CA GLN A 219 -5.35 11.57 14.55
C GLN A 219 -6.58 12.05 13.77
N MET A 220 -6.44 12.21 12.45
CA MET A 220 -7.54 12.64 11.58
C MET A 220 -8.67 11.61 11.53
N GLN A 221 -8.34 10.32 11.44
CA GLN A 221 -9.29 9.20 11.50
C GLN A 221 -9.99 9.10 12.86
N HIS A 222 -9.29 9.39 13.95
CA HIS A 222 -9.87 9.34 15.28
C HIS A 222 -11.01 10.35 15.48
N VAL A 223 -10.92 11.52 14.84
CA VAL A 223 -11.87 12.62 15.06
C VAL A 223 -12.97 12.69 14.00
N GLY A 224 -12.88 11.92 12.92
CA GLY A 224 -13.92 11.84 11.91
C GLY A 224 -13.57 10.95 10.72
N SER A 225 -14.51 10.87 9.78
CA SER A 225 -14.28 10.13 8.53
C SER A 225 -13.22 10.82 7.69
N VAL A 226 -12.42 10.01 6.99
CA VAL A 226 -11.35 10.45 6.11
C VAL A 226 -11.57 9.85 4.73
N ILE A 227 -11.31 10.63 3.69
CA ILE A 227 -11.29 10.15 2.30
C ILE A 227 -9.85 10.19 1.78
N MET A 228 -9.50 9.29 0.86
CA MET A 228 -8.13 9.15 0.38
C MET A 228 -8.05 9.17 -1.15
N SER A 229 -6.94 9.69 -1.70
CA SER A 229 -6.66 9.71 -3.12
C SER A 229 -5.15 9.55 -3.37
N PRO A 230 -4.73 8.79 -4.39
CA PRO A 230 -3.32 8.64 -4.72
C PRO A 230 -2.77 9.88 -5.44
N GLY A 231 -1.55 10.29 -5.09
CA GLY A 231 -0.79 11.31 -5.80
C GLY A 231 -1.22 12.76 -5.49
N PRO A 232 -0.82 13.72 -6.34
CA PRO A 232 -1.17 15.12 -6.14
C PRO A 232 -2.66 15.35 -6.37
N VAL A 233 -3.31 16.05 -5.44
CA VAL A 233 -4.76 16.29 -5.46
C VAL A 233 -5.08 17.66 -4.88
N ILE A 234 -6.15 18.29 -5.35
CA ILE A 234 -6.69 19.49 -4.70
C ILE A 234 -7.44 19.03 -3.44
N CYS A 235 -7.17 19.68 -2.31
CA CYS A 235 -7.73 19.29 -1.02
C CYS A 235 -9.20 19.72 -0.87
N ASP A 236 -10.08 19.18 -1.70
CA ASP A 236 -11.52 19.47 -1.70
C ASP A 236 -12.33 18.19 -1.93
N GLY A 237 -13.57 18.15 -1.44
CA GLY A 237 -14.41 16.95 -1.57
C GLY A 237 -14.70 16.51 -3.01
N GLY A 238 -14.72 17.43 -3.97
CA GLY A 238 -14.96 17.11 -5.38
C GLY A 238 -13.84 16.30 -6.02
N SER A 239 -12.59 16.58 -5.65
CA SER A 239 -11.40 15.90 -6.18
C SER A 239 -11.25 14.44 -5.73
N PHE A 240 -11.99 14.00 -4.71
CA PHE A 240 -11.90 12.63 -4.16
C PHE A 240 -13.06 11.71 -4.63
N HIS A 241 -13.82 12.12 -5.65
CA HIS A 241 -14.96 11.38 -6.22
C HIS A 241 -16.02 10.91 -5.21
N SER A 242 -16.04 11.49 -4.00
CA SER A 242 -16.89 11.08 -2.89
C SER A 242 -17.50 12.33 -2.24
N HIS A 243 -18.73 12.22 -1.75
CA HIS A 243 -19.31 13.30 -0.96
C HIS A 243 -18.47 13.56 0.29
N ASP A 244 -18.15 14.83 0.54
CA ASP A 244 -17.39 15.27 1.70
C ASP A 244 -18.10 14.86 3.02
N PRO A 245 -17.53 13.90 3.78
CA PRO A 245 -18.18 13.42 4.98
C PRO A 245 -18.15 14.46 6.12
N ASN A 246 -17.42 15.56 5.97
CA ASN A 246 -17.19 16.57 7.00
C ASN A 246 -17.63 17.99 6.58
N HIS A 247 -18.68 18.13 5.77
CA HIS A 247 -19.19 19.38 5.16
C HIS A 247 -19.56 20.56 6.10
N HIS A 248 -19.24 20.48 7.40
CA HIS A 248 -19.43 21.53 8.40
C HIS A 248 -18.18 21.78 9.27
N TYR A 249 -17.02 21.29 8.85
CA TYR A 249 -15.76 21.40 9.59
C TYR A 249 -14.69 22.04 8.71
N HIS A 250 -13.71 22.67 9.35
CA HIS A 250 -12.45 22.99 8.70
C HIS A 250 -11.72 21.69 8.34
N GLN A 251 -11.28 21.61 7.10
CA GLN A 251 -10.58 20.45 6.55
C GLN A 251 -9.16 20.83 6.12
N HIS A 252 -8.34 19.81 6.01
CA HIS A 252 -7.00 19.89 5.45
C HIS A 252 -6.59 18.51 4.93
N CYS A 253 -5.46 18.46 4.24
CA CYS A 253 -4.91 17.24 3.68
C CYS A 253 -3.60 16.85 4.36
N ILE A 254 -3.46 15.57 4.64
CA ILE A 254 -2.23 14.94 5.14
C ILE A 254 -1.71 14.02 4.05
N CYS A 255 -0.44 14.19 3.69
CA CYS A 255 0.28 13.29 2.80
C CYS A 255 0.97 12.21 3.64
N LEU A 256 0.71 10.96 3.29
CA LEU A 256 1.52 9.82 3.69
C LEU A 256 2.47 9.52 2.54
N ALA A 257 3.71 10.00 2.65
CA ALA A 257 4.70 9.81 1.60
C ALA A 257 5.02 8.32 1.45
N HIS A 258 4.87 7.81 0.22
CA HIS A 258 5.42 6.51 -0.07
C HIS A 258 6.93 6.57 -0.07
N ALA A 259 7.53 5.41 0.13
CA ALA A 259 8.88 5.21 -0.28
C ALA A 259 8.98 5.49 -1.80
N PRO A 260 9.80 6.44 -2.31
CA PRO A 260 10.12 6.43 -3.72
C PRO A 260 10.45 5.01 -4.17
N PRO A 261 9.95 4.61 -5.34
CA PRO A 261 10.31 3.31 -5.87
C PRO A 261 11.84 3.19 -5.83
N PRO A 262 12.40 2.02 -5.49
CA PRO A 262 13.84 1.83 -5.59
C PRO A 262 14.26 2.35 -6.96
N PRO A 263 15.35 3.15 -7.05
CA PRO A 263 15.76 3.73 -8.32
C PRO A 263 15.74 2.60 -9.35
N PRO A 264 15.13 2.80 -10.53
CA PRO A 264 15.11 1.77 -11.54
C PRO A 264 16.55 1.28 -11.65
N MET A 265 16.79 0.02 -11.28
CA MET A 265 18.12 -0.55 -11.38
C MET A 265 18.40 -0.52 -12.88
N PHE A 266 19.03 0.56 -13.33
CA PHE A 266 19.50 0.64 -14.69
C PHE A 266 20.30 -0.65 -14.87
N PRO A 267 19.95 -1.49 -15.87
CA PRO A 267 20.78 -2.63 -16.17
C PRO A 267 22.21 -2.10 -16.26
N PRO A 268 23.17 -2.75 -15.59
CA PRO A 268 24.54 -2.24 -15.48
C PRO A 268 24.95 -1.77 -16.86
N THR A 269 25.24 -0.47 -16.97
CA THR A 269 25.60 0.15 -18.24
C THR A 269 26.67 -0.76 -18.84
N PRO A 270 26.42 -1.44 -19.99
CA PRO A 270 27.41 -2.36 -20.54
C PRO A 270 28.68 -1.54 -20.65
N SER A 271 29.71 -1.97 -19.90
CA SER A 271 30.96 -1.24 -19.75
C SER A 271 31.38 -0.80 -21.13
N THR A 272 31.39 0.51 -21.37
CA THR A 272 31.70 1.07 -22.68
C THR A 272 32.99 0.40 -23.12
N PRO A 273 32.99 -0.39 -24.22
CA PRO A 273 34.21 -1.06 -24.65
C PRO A 273 35.30 0.00 -24.82
N PRO A 274 36.54 -0.30 -24.43
CA PRO A 274 37.65 0.63 -24.55
C PRO A 274 37.63 1.25 -25.95
N ASN A 275 37.72 2.58 -25.97
CA ASN A 275 37.61 3.39 -27.18
C ASN A 275 38.39 2.71 -28.32
N PRO A 276 37.76 2.34 -29.43
CA PRO A 276 38.46 1.65 -30.50
C PRO A 276 39.64 2.52 -30.98
N PRO A 277 40.77 1.92 -31.36
CA PRO A 277 41.88 2.66 -31.92
C PRO A 277 41.39 3.53 -33.10
N PRO A 278 41.99 4.72 -33.32
CA PRO A 278 41.50 5.77 -34.24
C PRO A 278 41.43 5.37 -35.73
N TRP A 279 41.64 4.10 -36.06
CA TRP A 279 41.70 3.54 -37.41
C TRP A 279 40.60 2.50 -37.69
N SER A 280 39.59 2.41 -36.82
CA SER A 280 38.48 1.48 -37.06
C SER A 280 37.57 2.05 -38.16
N PRO A 281 37.30 1.29 -39.23
CA PRO A 281 36.36 1.72 -40.27
C PRO A 281 34.97 1.95 -39.65
N PRO A 282 34.19 2.91 -40.19
CA PRO A 282 32.85 3.18 -39.69
C PRO A 282 32.00 1.90 -39.75
N PRO A 283 31.14 1.65 -38.74
CA PRO A 283 30.26 0.50 -38.76
C PRO A 283 29.39 0.55 -40.03
N PRO A 284 29.11 -0.61 -40.67
CA PRO A 284 28.24 -0.67 -41.82
C PRO A 284 26.87 -0.09 -41.46
N SER A 285 26.36 0.81 -42.30
CA SER A 285 25.05 1.42 -42.13
C SER A 285 23.99 0.37 -41.84
N SER A 286 23.25 0.55 -40.76
CA SER A 286 22.17 -0.35 -40.36
C SER A 286 21.21 -0.60 -41.54
N PRO A 287 20.73 -1.84 -41.73
CA PRO A 287 19.74 -2.13 -42.75
C PRO A 287 18.48 -1.29 -42.53
N PRO A 288 17.77 -0.90 -43.60
CA PRO A 288 16.54 -0.13 -43.49
C PRO A 288 15.52 -0.85 -42.63
N THR A 289 14.88 -0.11 -41.72
CA THR A 289 13.80 -0.58 -40.87
C THR A 289 12.71 -1.22 -41.74
N PRO A 290 12.29 -2.46 -41.47
CA PRO A 290 11.22 -3.10 -42.23
C PRO A 290 9.93 -2.26 -42.15
N PRO A 291 9.16 -2.19 -43.24
CA PRO A 291 7.92 -1.43 -43.28
C PRO A 291 6.96 -1.92 -42.20
N GLN A 292 6.43 -0.97 -41.43
CA GLN A 292 5.51 -1.24 -40.34
C GLN A 292 4.22 -1.88 -40.90
N PRO A 293 3.72 -2.99 -40.33
CA PRO A 293 2.51 -3.62 -40.80
C PRO A 293 1.31 -2.66 -40.68
N PRO A 294 0.35 -2.73 -41.62
CA PRO A 294 -0.82 -1.87 -41.59
C PRO A 294 -1.63 -2.09 -40.31
N SER A 295 -2.01 -0.98 -39.68
CA SER A 295 -2.85 -0.97 -38.48
C SER A 295 -4.14 -1.75 -38.72
N LEU A 296 -4.44 -2.70 -37.84
CA LEU A 296 -5.68 -3.47 -37.90
C LEU A 296 -6.90 -2.53 -37.75
N PRO A 297 -8.00 -2.80 -38.46
CA PRO A 297 -9.23 -2.03 -38.32
C PRO A 297 -9.82 -2.17 -36.91
N PRO A 298 -10.53 -1.13 -36.41
CA PRO A 298 -11.19 -1.20 -35.12
C PRO A 298 -12.24 -2.32 -35.10
N PRO A 299 -12.42 -2.99 -33.95
CA PRO A 299 -13.42 -4.05 -33.82
C PRO A 299 -14.85 -3.49 -34.05
N PRO A 300 -15.77 -4.30 -34.60
CA PRO A 300 -17.14 -3.88 -34.84
C PRO A 300 -17.85 -3.59 -33.52
N SER A 301 -18.57 -2.46 -33.48
CA SER A 301 -19.40 -2.05 -32.35
C SER A 301 -20.45 -3.12 -32.04
N LEU A 302 -20.45 -3.62 -30.80
CA LEU A 302 -21.46 -4.58 -30.35
C LEU A 302 -22.86 -3.94 -30.33
N PRO A 303 -23.91 -4.70 -30.68
CA PRO A 303 -25.28 -4.21 -30.64
C PRO A 303 -25.72 -3.90 -29.20
N PRO A 304 -26.62 -2.92 -29.02
CA PRO A 304 -27.17 -2.59 -27.70
C PRO A 304 -27.89 -3.80 -27.11
N SER A 305 -27.55 -4.15 -25.87
CA SER A 305 -28.18 -5.26 -25.17
C SER A 305 -29.67 -4.95 -24.91
N PRO A 306 -30.58 -5.93 -25.08
CA PRO A 306 -32.00 -5.72 -24.84
C PRO A 306 -32.26 -5.44 -23.36
N LEU A 307 -32.91 -4.32 -23.08
CA LEU A 307 -33.41 -3.94 -21.76
C LEU A 307 -34.44 -4.97 -21.29
N LEU A 308 -34.11 -5.72 -20.24
CA LEU A 308 -35.08 -6.57 -19.56
C LEU A 308 -36.04 -5.70 -18.73
N PRO A 309 -37.36 -5.99 -18.75
CA PRO A 309 -38.35 -5.23 -18.00
C PRO A 309 -38.14 -5.39 -16.49
N ILE A 310 -38.05 -4.26 -15.81
CA ILE A 310 -37.94 -4.15 -14.35
C ILE A 310 -39.31 -4.56 -13.76
N LEU A 311 -39.34 -5.69 -13.06
CA LEU A 311 -40.48 -6.09 -12.24
C LEU A 311 -40.46 -5.28 -10.94
N GLU A 312 -41.39 -4.33 -10.81
CA GLU A 312 -41.63 -3.60 -9.57
C GLU A 312 -42.25 -4.53 -8.51
N PRO A 313 -41.73 -4.53 -7.27
CA PRO A 313 -42.36 -5.24 -6.16
C PRO A 313 -43.58 -4.45 -5.66
N THR A 314 -44.75 -5.06 -5.80
CA THR A 314 -45.98 -4.63 -5.13
C THR A 314 -45.88 -4.99 -3.65
N TRP A 315 -46.06 -3.99 -2.78
CA TRP A 315 -46.16 -4.14 -1.33
C TRP A 315 -47.64 -4.16 -0.90
#